data_AF-A0A3D4WB63-F1
#
_entry.id   AF-A0A3D4WB63-F1
#
_cell.length_a   1.000
_cell.length_b   1.000
_cell.length_c   1.000
_cell.angle_alpha   90.00
_cell.angle_beta   90.00
_cell.angle_gamma   90.00
#
_symmetry.space_group_name_H-M   'P 1'
#
loop_
_entity.id
_entity.type
_entity.pdbx_description
1 polymer ?
#
loop_
_entity_poly.entity_id
_entity_poly.type
_entity_poly.pdbx_seq_one_letter_code
_entity_poly.pdbx_strand_id
1 'polypeptide(L)'
;MDKRFFISYSAYELKQIILQALSEYEKRRGMITQYGKNYSIAQAARLLGRTTSTIKKLIETGELQATSDGRRITPKAIEDYLRIRK
;
A
#
# COMPACT_ATOMS: atom_id res chain seq x y z
N MET A 1 -24.57 24.18 -28.74
CA MET A 1 -25.63 23.39 -28.08
C MET A 1 -24.96 22.33 -27.24
N ASP A 2 -25.06 22.46 -25.92
CA ASP A 2 -24.38 21.61 -24.94
C ASP A 2 -25.29 20.41 -24.61
N LYS A 3 -24.97 19.24 -25.16
CA LYS A 3 -25.76 18.01 -24.95
C LYS A 3 -25.36 17.38 -23.62
N ARG A 4 -25.98 17.81 -22.52
CA ARG A 4 -25.84 17.11 -21.23
C ARG A 4 -26.64 15.81 -21.30
N PHE A 5 -25.94 14.68 -21.40
CA PHE A 5 -26.54 13.36 -21.28
C PHE A 5 -27.00 13.17 -19.83
N PHE A 6 -28.31 13.13 -19.62
CA PHE A 6 -28.91 12.74 -18.34
C PHE A 6 -28.90 11.21 -18.27
N ILE A 7 -27.95 10.65 -17.52
CA ILE A 7 -27.94 9.22 -17.23
C ILE A 7 -28.86 8.99 -16.04
N SER A 8 -30.03 8.41 -16.29
CA SER A 8 -30.95 7.99 -15.23
C SER A 8 -30.71 6.51 -14.96
N TYR A 9 -30.20 6.20 -13.77
CA TYR A 9 -30.05 4.83 -13.32
C TYR A 9 -31.37 4.32 -12.73
N SER A 10 -31.75 3.10 -13.09
CA SER A 10 -32.80 2.37 -12.39
C SER A 10 -32.36 2.05 -10.95
N ALA A 11 -33.33 1.80 -10.07
CA ALA A 11 -33.05 1.39 -8.68
C ALA A 11 -32.17 0.12 -8.61
N TYR A 12 -32.29 -0.78 -9.59
CA TYR A 12 -31.45 -1.97 -9.69
C TYR A 12 -30.00 -1.62 -10.03
N GLU A 13 -29.77 -0.73 -11.00
CA GLU A 13 -28.42 -0.30 -11.39
C GLU A 13 -27.72 0.45 -10.26
N LEU A 14 -28.42 1.34 -9.54
CA LEU A 14 -27.88 2.00 -8.36
C LEU A 14 -27.46 0.99 -7.28
N LYS A 15 -28.29 -0.04 -7.05
CA LYS A 15 -27.95 -1.11 -6.11
C LYS A 15 -26.68 -1.84 -6.52
N GLN A 16 -26.51 -2.16 -7.81
CA GLN A 16 -25.31 -2.84 -8.30
C GLN A 16 -24.06 -1.97 -8.16
N ILE A 17 -24.14 -0.67 -8.48
CA ILE A 17 -23.04 0.29 -8.32
C ILE A 17 -22.59 0.35 -6.86
N ILE A 18 -23.54 0.45 -5.92
CA ILE A 18 -23.24 0.50 -4.49
C ILE A 18 -22.60 -0.80 -4.02
N LEU A 19 -23.15 -1.95 -4.41
CA LEU A 19 -22.61 -3.26 -4.03
C LEU A 19 -21.19 -3.46 -4.58
N GLN A 20 -20.92 -3.02 -5.80
CA GLN A 20 -19.59 -3.07 -6.39
C GLN A 20 -18.60 -2.18 -5.62
N ALA A 21 -18.99 -0.93 -5.32
CA ALA A 21 -18.15 -0.02 -4.54
C ALA A 21 -17.83 -0.57 -3.14
N LEU A 22 -18.81 -1.18 -2.47
CA LEU A 22 -18.62 -1.84 -1.18
C LEU A 22 -17.70 -3.06 -1.29
N SER A 23 -17.85 -3.89 -2.33
CA SER A 23 -16.97 -5.04 -2.57
C SER A 23 -15.52 -4.60 -2.80
N GLU A 24 -15.31 -3.55 -3.58
CA GLU A 24 -13.98 -2.99 -3.82
C GLU A 24 -13.37 -2.40 -2.55
N TYR A 25 -14.18 -1.72 -1.73
CA TYR A 25 -13.74 -1.19 -0.44
C TYR A 25 -13.31 -2.31 0.52
N GLU A 26 -14.13 -3.36 0.68
CA GLU A 26 -13.80 -4.51 1.54
C GLU A 26 -12.55 -5.26 1.04
N LYS A 27 -12.37 -5.42 -0.28
CA LYS A 27 -11.14 -6.00 -0.86
C LYS A 27 -9.91 -5.16 -0.49
N ARG A 28 -10.00 -3.83 -0.62
CA ARG A 28 -8.91 -2.92 -0.22
C ARG A 28 -8.66 -2.97 1.28
N ARG A 29 -9.71 -3.03 2.09
CA ARG A 29 -9.62 -3.15 3.55
C ARG A 29 -8.94 -4.46 3.96
N GLY A 30 -9.30 -5.58 3.33
CA GLY A 30 -8.65 -6.87 3.54
C GLY A 30 -7.16 -6.87 3.18
N MET A 31 -6.76 -6.14 2.13
CA MET A 31 -5.34 -5.93 1.82
C MET A 31 -4.62 -5.11 2.90
N ILE A 32 -5.25 -4.07 3.45
CA ILE A 32 -4.68 -3.25 4.54
C ILE A 32 -4.43 -4.10 5.79
N THR A 33 -5.31 -5.07 6.09
CA THR A 33 -5.15 -5.97 7.24
C THR A 33 -4.07 -7.05 7.03
N GLN A 34 -3.73 -7.39 5.78
CA GLN A 34 -2.68 -8.36 5.47
C GLN A 34 -1.26 -7.80 5.59
N TYR A 35 -1.08 -6.50 5.41
CA TYR A 35 0.21 -5.87 5.70
C TYR A 35 0.31 -5.65 7.20
N GLY A 36 1.00 -6.59 7.88
CA GLY A 36 1.30 -6.50 9.30
C GLY A 36 1.90 -5.15 9.71
N LYS A 37 1.93 -4.88 11.03
CA LYS A 37 2.47 -3.64 11.61
C LYS A 37 3.79 -3.23 10.92
N ASN A 38 3.88 -1.98 10.47
CA ASN A 38 5.11 -1.43 9.90
C ASN A 38 6.31 -1.65 10.82
N TYR A 39 7.45 -1.97 10.23
CA TYR A 39 8.68 -2.23 10.94
C TYR A 39 9.40 -0.92 11.27
N SER A 40 9.94 -0.80 12.48
CA SER A 40 10.94 0.23 12.76
C SER A 40 12.23 -0.07 11.99
N ILE A 41 13.10 0.94 11.84
CA ILE A 41 14.44 0.77 11.24
C ILE A 41 15.21 -0.38 11.91
N ALA A 42 15.13 -0.51 13.24
CA ALA A 42 15.79 -1.58 13.98
C ALA A 42 15.18 -2.97 13.74
N GLN A 43 13.86 -3.05 13.51
CA GLN A 43 13.22 -4.31 13.12
C GLN A 43 13.60 -4.70 11.70
N ALA A 44 13.59 -3.76 10.76
CA ALA A 44 14.01 -4.01 9.37
C ALA A 44 15.49 -4.42 9.28
N ALA A 45 16.37 -3.80 10.08
CA ALA A 45 17.78 -4.18 10.19
C ALA A 45 17.95 -5.66 10.57
N ARG A 46 17.19 -6.12 11.58
CA ARG A 46 17.19 -7.54 11.99
C ARG A 46 16.64 -8.47 10.91
N LEU A 47 15.54 -8.08 10.24
CA LEU A 47 14.92 -8.86 9.17
C LEU A 47 15.84 -9.03 7.96
N LEU A 48 16.55 -7.97 7.57
CA LEU A 48 17.41 -7.95 6.39
C LEU A 48 18.85 -8.40 6.69
N GLY A 49 19.20 -8.69 7.95
CA GLY A 49 20.56 -9.07 8.36
C GLY A 49 21.57 -7.94 8.14
N ARG A 50 21.18 -6.68 8.35
CA ARG A 50 22.00 -5.49 8.12
C ARG A 50 22.06 -4.60 9.35
N THR A 51 23.02 -3.68 9.38
CA THR A 51 23.08 -2.64 10.42
C THR A 51 21.99 -1.58 10.21
N THR A 52 21.58 -0.91 11.28
CA THR A 52 20.64 0.22 11.21
C THR A 52 21.16 1.37 10.35
N SER A 53 22.47 1.62 10.33
CA SER A 53 23.11 2.59 9.45
C SER A 53 22.96 2.22 7.97
N THR A 54 23.08 0.94 7.64
CA THR A 54 22.85 0.45 6.27
C THR A 54 21.40 0.67 5.85
N ILE A 55 20.43 0.36 6.73
CA ILE A 55 19.02 0.60 6.43
C ILE A 55 18.71 2.08 6.18
N LYS A 56 19.25 2.98 7.01
CA LYS A 56 19.10 4.44 6.79
C LYS A 56 19.65 4.86 5.44
N LYS A 57 20.85 4.38 5.08
CA LYS A 57 21.45 4.65 3.78
C LYS A 57 20.59 4.14 2.61
N LEU A 58 20.02 2.94 2.73
CA LEU A 58 19.12 2.39 1.70
C LEU A 58 17.84 3.23 1.53
N ILE A 59 17.34 3.83 2.61
CA ILE A 59 16.21 4.76 2.54
C ILE A 59 16.64 6.06 1.86
N GLU A 60 17.79 6.62 2.24
CA GLU A 60 18.35 7.84 1.65
C GLU A 60 18.66 7.69 0.15
N THR A 61 19.15 6.54 -0.29
CA THR A 61 19.42 6.25 -1.70
C THR A 61 18.17 5.85 -2.50
N GLY A 62 17.02 5.72 -1.83
CA GLY A 62 15.75 5.32 -2.45
C GLY A 62 15.65 3.82 -2.79
N GLU A 63 16.67 3.02 -2.41
CA GLU A 63 16.68 1.58 -2.63
C GLU A 63 15.70 0.83 -1.72
N LEU A 64 15.34 1.41 -0.57
CA LEU A 64 14.34 0.88 0.35
C LEU A 64 13.28 1.94 0.67
N GLN A 65 12.02 1.66 0.33
CA GLN A 65 10.93 2.58 0.60
C GLN A 65 10.55 2.61 2.09
N ALA A 66 10.48 3.80 2.66
CA ALA A 66 9.96 4.05 4.01
C ALA A 66 8.56 4.69 3.95
N THR A 67 7.90 4.81 5.10
CA THR A 67 6.71 5.63 5.28
C THR A 67 7.00 7.10 5.02
N SER A 68 5.96 7.91 4.79
CA SER A 68 6.08 9.35 4.48
C SER A 68 6.80 10.18 5.55
N ASP A 69 6.82 9.72 6.81
CA ASP A 69 7.59 10.32 7.90
C ASP A 69 9.04 9.81 7.98
N GLY A 70 9.43 8.86 7.13
CA GLY A 70 10.76 8.24 7.09
C GLY A 70 11.10 7.33 8.28
N ARG A 71 10.16 7.08 9.19
CA ARG A 71 10.45 6.40 10.47
C ARG A 71 10.25 4.89 10.44
N ARG A 72 9.43 4.40 9.52
CA ARG A 72 9.02 3.00 9.46
C ARG A 72 9.08 2.47 8.04
N ILE A 73 9.11 1.15 7.91
CA ILE A 73 9.20 0.44 6.65
C ILE A 73 8.03 -0.52 6.59
N THR A 74 7.27 -0.48 5.50
CA THR A 74 6.10 -1.35 5.32
C THR A 74 6.57 -2.78 5.01
N PRO A 75 5.79 -3.82 5.33
CA PRO A 75 6.12 -5.18 4.92
C PRO A 75 6.28 -5.32 3.40
N LYS A 76 5.46 -4.60 2.64
CA LYS A 76 5.56 -4.52 1.18
C LYS A 76 6.93 -4.00 0.72
N ALA A 77 7.44 -2.93 1.34
CA ALA A 77 8.75 -2.38 0.97
C ALA A 77 9.90 -3.36 1.25
N ILE A 78 9.82 -4.14 2.35
CA ILE A 78 10.77 -5.22 2.62
C ILE A 78 10.71 -6.29 1.52
N GLU A 79 9.50 -6.71 1.15
CA GLU A 79 9.30 -7.71 0.11
C GLU A 79 9.80 -7.22 -1.26
N ASP A 80 9.45 -6.00 -1.64
CA ASP A 80 9.89 -5.38 -2.90
C ASP A 80 11.42 -5.29 -2.96
N TYR A 81 12.08 -4.90 -1.87
CA TYR A 81 13.55 -4.87 -1.76
C TYR A 81 14.16 -6.26 -1.94
N LEU A 82 13.60 -7.30 -1.29
CA LEU A 82 14.09 -8.68 -1.40
C LEU A 82 13.85 -9.26 -2.80
N ARG A 83 12.82 -8.82 -3.52
CA ARG A 83 12.52 -9.27 -4.88
C ARG A 83 13.53 -8.75 -5.91
N ILE A 84 13.96 -7.51 -5.78
CA ILE A 84 14.94 -6.87 -6.68
C ILE A 84 16.35 -7.44 -6.50
N ARG A 85 16.67 -7.92 -5.29
CA ARG A 85 18.01 -8.38 -4.89
C ARG A 85 18.19 -9.91 -4.93
N LYS A 86 17.20 -10.66 -5.40
CA LYS A 86 17.32 -12.09 -5.78
C LYS A 86 17.87 -12.21 -7.19
#